data_AF-A0A4R8I239-F1
#
_entry.id   AF-A0A4R8I239-F1
#
_cell.length_a   1.000
_cell.length_b   1.000
_cell.length_c   1.000
_cell.angle_alpha   90.00
_cell.angle_beta   90.00
_cell.angle_gamma   90.00
#
_symmetry.space_group_name_H-M   'P 1'
#
loop_
_entity.id
_entity.type
_entity.pdbx_description
1 polymer ?
#
loop_
_entity_poly.entity_id
_entity_poly.type
_entity_poly.pdbx_seq_one_letter_code
_entity_poly.pdbx_strand_id
1 'polypeptide(L)'
;MVSLYVEGTQFKATLSDGRVLYSPDLVGATLTIASAGGETKIRIEAVEPDPGDNARAAAPSSEVLLHTFSYRTPEGEWKNLCDPGPDGRRQGFPLAGRARGDGTIAPAEPGVFELTCTGGAQGKCVRFGYHPWKMREGAPAARALYDACVRLVRADYSGDGKGTTRNGQRIDIYDRVGVQSPGNDPAHEFEAGFSPEGAVCVRHVRVKENTSLAALEASGPRLKGRTGAICTEEFARANGAILFVRSPP
;
A
#
# COMPACT_ATOMS: atom_id res chain seq x y z
N MET A 1 -9.82 -22.33 17.46
CA MET A 1 -8.62 -21.60 17.03
C MET A 1 -8.01 -20.94 18.26
N VAL A 2 -6.71 -21.10 18.49
CA VAL A 2 -5.97 -20.53 19.63
C VAL A 2 -5.41 -19.16 19.28
N SER A 3 -4.93 -19.00 18.04
CA SER A 3 -4.37 -17.74 17.57
C SER A 3 -4.49 -17.62 16.05
N LEU A 4 -4.56 -16.38 15.56
CA LEU A 4 -4.49 -16.03 14.14
C LEU A 4 -3.48 -14.90 13.98
N TYR A 5 -2.47 -15.10 13.14
CA TYR A 5 -1.44 -14.11 12.83
C TYR A 5 -1.33 -13.89 11.34
N VAL A 6 -0.56 -12.87 10.96
CA VAL A 6 -0.23 -12.56 9.58
C VAL A 6 1.28 -12.66 9.39
N GLU A 7 1.72 -13.50 8.46
CA GLU A 7 3.10 -13.64 8.03
C GLU A 7 3.18 -13.21 6.56
N GLY A 8 3.82 -12.08 6.27
CA GLY A 8 3.76 -11.51 4.92
C GLY A 8 2.35 -11.10 4.53
N THR A 9 1.78 -11.75 3.52
CA THR A 9 0.38 -11.58 3.09
C THR A 9 -0.51 -12.79 3.39
N GLN A 10 -0.09 -13.72 4.24
CA GLN A 10 -0.88 -14.90 4.61
C GLN A 10 -1.29 -14.92 6.06
N PHE A 11 -2.49 -15.42 6.31
CA PHE A 11 -2.91 -15.90 7.61
C PHE A 11 -2.14 -17.16 8.02
N LYS A 12 -1.76 -17.20 9.30
CA LYS A 12 -1.28 -18.38 10.01
C LYS A 12 -2.16 -18.59 11.24
N ALA A 13 -2.94 -19.67 11.23
CA ALA A 13 -3.84 -20.04 12.31
C ALA A 13 -3.28 -21.22 13.10
N THR A 14 -3.23 -21.10 14.42
CA THR A 14 -2.91 -22.23 15.30
C THR A 14 -4.20 -22.74 15.93
N LEU A 15 -4.50 -24.03 15.78
CA LEU A 15 -5.67 -24.69 16.34
C LEU A 15 -5.42 -25.16 17.78
N SER A 16 -6.48 -25.52 18.51
CA SER A 16 -6.40 -25.97 19.90
C SER A 16 -5.70 -27.32 20.07
N ASP A 17 -5.63 -28.11 19.00
CA ASP A 17 -4.89 -29.37 18.94
C ASP A 17 -3.42 -29.18 18.52
N GLY A 18 -2.95 -27.93 18.38
CA GLY A 18 -1.58 -27.59 18.00
C GLY A 18 -1.30 -27.58 16.51
N ARG A 19 -2.25 -27.99 15.64
CA ARG A 19 -2.06 -27.88 14.19
C ARG A 19 -1.97 -26.43 13.75
N VAL A 20 -1.07 -26.16 12.80
CA VAL A 20 -0.91 -24.86 12.15
C VAL A 20 -1.48 -24.96 10.74
N LEU A 21 -2.40 -24.05 10.41
CA LEU A 21 -2.99 -23.90 9.09
C LEU A 21 -2.55 -22.57 8.48
N TYR A 22 -2.26 -22.58 7.19
CA TYR A 22 -1.96 -21.38 6.43
C TYR A 22 -3.12 -20.99 5.52
N SER A 23 -3.02 -19.83 4.88
CA SER A 23 -4.09 -19.30 4.04
C SER A 23 -4.72 -20.28 3.04
N PRO A 24 -3.95 -21.09 2.28
CA PRO A 24 -4.53 -22.10 1.39
C PRO A 24 -5.39 -23.15 2.13
N ASP A 25 -5.00 -23.54 3.34
CA ASP A 25 -5.74 -24.49 4.18
C ASP A 25 -7.02 -23.88 4.79
N LEU A 26 -7.15 -22.55 4.73
CA LEU A 26 -8.27 -21.78 5.29
C LEU A 26 -9.33 -21.41 4.24
N VAL A 27 -9.21 -21.89 3.00
CA VAL A 27 -10.26 -21.70 1.97
C VAL A 27 -11.57 -22.33 2.44
N GLY A 28 -12.67 -21.57 2.35
CA GLY A 28 -13.98 -21.91 2.89
C GLY A 28 -14.20 -21.49 4.35
N ALA A 29 -13.15 -21.12 5.10
CA ALA A 29 -13.29 -20.68 6.48
C ALA A 29 -13.94 -19.30 6.57
N THR A 30 -14.75 -19.10 7.61
CA THR A 30 -15.29 -17.78 7.99
C THR A 30 -14.52 -17.23 9.19
N LEU A 31 -13.90 -16.08 9.01
CA LEU A 31 -13.24 -15.29 10.04
C LEU A 31 -14.24 -14.30 10.63
N THR A 32 -14.33 -14.27 11.96
CA THR A 32 -14.99 -13.17 12.68
C THR A 32 -13.92 -12.15 13.04
N ILE A 33 -14.01 -10.97 12.45
CA ILE A 33 -13.03 -9.89 12.62
C ILE A 33 -13.68 -8.80 13.47
N ALA A 34 -13.10 -8.53 14.64
CA ALA A 34 -13.48 -7.39 15.45
C ALA A 34 -12.91 -6.10 14.83
N SER A 35 -13.77 -5.11 14.62
CA SER A 35 -13.41 -3.78 14.13
C SER A 35 -14.01 -2.70 15.03
N ALA A 36 -13.60 -1.44 14.85
CA ALA A 36 -14.19 -0.32 15.57
C ALA A 36 -15.72 -0.18 15.34
N GLY A 37 -16.25 -0.73 14.23
CA GLY A 37 -17.68 -0.73 13.92
C GLY A 37 -18.43 -2.00 14.37
N GLY A 38 -17.78 -2.89 15.12
CA GLY A 38 -18.33 -4.18 15.54
C GLY A 38 -17.68 -5.37 14.83
N GLU A 39 -18.26 -6.55 15.03
CA GLU A 39 -17.77 -7.79 14.41
C GLU A 39 -18.28 -7.94 12.97
N THR A 40 -17.37 -8.23 12.04
CA THR A 40 -17.70 -8.55 10.65
C THR A 40 -17.28 -9.99 10.35
N LYS A 41 -18.14 -10.73 9.64
CA LYS A 41 -17.84 -12.08 9.16
C LYS A 41 -17.31 -12.02 7.73
N ILE A 42 -16.07 -12.44 7.55
CA ILE A 42 -15.39 -12.52 6.25
C ILE A 42 -15.14 -13.99 5.92
N ARG A 43 -15.48 -14.43 4.72
CA ARG A 43 -15.15 -15.77 4.22
C ARG A 43 -13.99 -15.69 3.24
N ILE A 44 -13.09 -16.66 3.33
CA ILE A 44 -11.99 -16.86 2.37
C ILE A 44 -12.53 -17.76 1.26
N GLU A 45 -12.73 -17.23 0.07
CA GLU A 45 -13.27 -17.98 -1.07
C GLU A 45 -12.18 -18.69 -1.87
N ALA A 46 -11.01 -18.06 -2.00
CA ALA A 46 -9.87 -18.60 -2.75
C ALA A 46 -8.58 -17.92 -2.30
N VAL A 47 -7.45 -18.59 -2.53
CA VAL A 47 -6.09 -18.06 -2.32
C VAL A 47 -5.24 -18.45 -3.52
N GLU A 48 -4.52 -17.49 -4.10
CA GLU A 48 -3.59 -17.71 -5.21
C GLU A 48 -2.33 -16.84 -5.06
N PRO A 49 -1.17 -17.27 -5.60
CA PRO A 49 -0.04 -16.38 -5.81
C PRO A 49 -0.41 -15.16 -6.66
N ASP A 50 0.17 -13.99 -6.36
CA ASP A 50 0.05 -12.81 -7.22
C ASP A 50 0.79 -13.06 -8.53
N PRO A 51 0.10 -13.12 -9.68
CA PRO A 51 0.78 -13.33 -10.95
C PRO A 51 1.55 -12.10 -11.43
N GLY A 52 1.41 -10.95 -10.77
CA GLY A 52 2.27 -9.79 -10.95
C GLY A 52 3.58 -9.87 -10.17
N ASP A 53 3.75 -10.85 -9.28
CA ASP A 53 5.00 -11.11 -8.54
C ASP A 53 6.01 -11.80 -9.44
N ASN A 54 6.44 -11.08 -10.49
CA ASN A 54 7.44 -11.53 -11.44
C ASN A 54 8.81 -11.52 -10.75
N ALA A 55 9.15 -12.61 -10.08
CA ALA A 55 10.50 -13.01 -9.68
C ALA A 55 11.28 -12.01 -8.78
N ARG A 56 10.92 -11.92 -7.49
CA ARG A 56 11.84 -11.49 -6.41
C ARG A 56 11.79 -12.34 -5.14
N ALA A 57 11.17 -13.52 -5.23
CA ALA A 57 11.08 -14.45 -4.12
C ALA A 57 12.38 -15.26 -3.98
N ALA A 58 13.24 -14.86 -3.04
CA ALA A 58 14.37 -15.68 -2.60
C ALA A 58 13.94 -16.75 -1.58
N ALA A 59 12.70 -16.67 -1.06
CA ALA A 59 12.15 -17.60 -0.06
C ALA A 59 10.60 -17.70 -0.16
N PRO A 60 9.97 -18.80 0.29
CA PRO A 60 8.51 -18.97 0.27
C PRO A 60 7.71 -17.90 1.04
N SER A 61 8.29 -17.28 2.07
CA SER A 61 7.67 -16.17 2.83
C SER A 61 7.73 -14.81 2.13
N SER A 62 8.28 -14.77 0.91
CA SER A 62 8.38 -13.55 0.10
C SER A 62 7.48 -13.53 -1.12
N GLU A 63 6.74 -14.62 -1.37
CA GLU A 63 5.65 -14.68 -2.35
C GLU A 63 4.44 -13.90 -1.82
N VAL A 64 3.89 -13.02 -2.65
CA VAL A 64 2.63 -12.33 -2.33
C VAL A 64 1.47 -13.25 -2.66
N LEU A 65 0.73 -13.69 -1.65
CA LEU A 65 -0.56 -14.36 -1.81
C LEU A 65 -1.71 -13.34 -1.86
N LEU A 66 -2.65 -13.60 -2.77
CA LEU A 66 -3.90 -12.88 -2.96
C LEU A 66 -5.08 -13.77 -2.54
N HIS A 67 -6.01 -13.18 -1.79
CA HIS A 67 -7.22 -13.82 -1.30
C HIS A 67 -8.44 -13.21 -1.97
N THR A 68 -9.37 -14.06 -2.41
CA THR A 68 -10.74 -13.64 -2.68
C THR A 68 -11.50 -13.66 -1.35
N PHE A 69 -11.84 -12.49 -0.84
CA PHE A 69 -12.66 -12.36 0.37
C PHE A 69 -14.11 -12.03 0.01
N SER A 70 -15.04 -12.59 0.78
CA SER A 70 -16.44 -12.16 0.76
C SER A 70 -16.92 -11.78 2.15
N TYR A 71 -17.87 -10.85 2.22
CA TYR A 71 -18.57 -10.49 3.44
C TYR A 71 -20.06 -10.76 3.26
N ARG A 72 -20.76 -11.02 4.36
CA ARG A 72 -22.19 -11.23 4.34
C ARG A 72 -22.93 -9.91 4.53
N THR A 73 -23.81 -9.55 3.60
CA THR A 73 -24.65 -8.36 3.71
C THR A 73 -25.76 -8.56 4.74
N PRO A 74 -26.44 -7.49 5.21
CA PRO A 74 -27.60 -7.61 6.08
C PRO A 74 -28.73 -8.48 5.49
N GLU A 75 -28.87 -8.49 4.16
CA GLU A 75 -29.85 -9.31 3.41
C GLU A 75 -29.45 -10.79 3.32
N GLY A 76 -28.26 -11.14 3.81
CA GLY A 76 -27.76 -12.51 3.88
C GLY A 76 -26.96 -12.97 2.66
N GLU A 77 -26.77 -12.11 1.65
CA GLU A 77 -25.97 -12.38 0.46
C GLU A 77 -24.47 -12.31 0.75
N TRP A 78 -23.67 -13.10 0.03
CA TRP A 78 -22.21 -12.96 0.05
C TRP A 78 -21.78 -12.05 -1.09
N LYS A 79 -21.06 -10.97 -0.76
CA LYS A 79 -20.48 -10.04 -1.73
C LYS A 79 -18.98 -10.01 -1.59
N ASN A 80 -18.29 -9.83 -2.72
CA ASN A 80 -16.83 -9.67 -2.70
C ASN A 80 -16.47 -8.43 -1.89
N LEU A 81 -15.48 -8.56 -1.00
CA LEU A 81 -15.02 -7.47 -0.14
C LEU A 81 -14.33 -6.34 -0.93
N CYS A 82 -13.68 -6.68 -2.04
CA CYS A 82 -12.85 -5.79 -2.81
C CYS A 82 -13.50 -5.37 -4.14
N ASP A 83 -13.48 -4.06 -4.36
CA ASP A 83 -13.77 -3.46 -5.67
C ASP A 83 -12.63 -3.74 -6.67
N PRO A 84 -12.93 -3.75 -7.99
CA PRO A 84 -11.93 -4.05 -8.99
C PRO A 84 -10.89 -2.93 -9.09
N GLY A 85 -9.62 -3.32 -9.13
CA GLY A 85 -8.52 -2.43 -9.49
C GLY A 85 -8.44 -2.16 -11.01
N PRO A 86 -7.46 -1.37 -11.47
CA PRO A 86 -7.23 -1.13 -12.90
C PRO A 86 -6.93 -2.40 -13.73
N ASP A 87 -6.42 -3.45 -13.08
CA ASP A 87 -6.17 -4.77 -13.68
C ASP A 87 -7.41 -5.71 -13.59
N GLY A 88 -8.54 -5.18 -13.13
CA GLY A 88 -9.80 -5.92 -12.95
C GLY A 88 -9.83 -6.85 -11.75
N ARG A 89 -8.73 -6.99 -11.00
CA ARG A 89 -8.65 -7.90 -9.85
C ARG A 89 -9.48 -7.38 -8.67
N ARG A 90 -10.18 -8.31 -8.01
CA ARG A 90 -11.05 -8.08 -6.85
C ARG A 90 -10.58 -8.88 -5.65
N GLN A 91 -9.27 -8.90 -5.45
CA GLN A 91 -8.62 -9.67 -4.40
C GLN A 91 -8.03 -8.72 -3.36
N GLY A 92 -7.72 -9.28 -2.21
CA GLY A 92 -7.03 -8.59 -1.15
C GLY A 92 -6.06 -9.52 -0.45
N PHE A 93 -5.53 -9.08 0.68
CA PHE A 93 -4.73 -9.92 1.56
C PHE A 93 -4.67 -9.28 2.96
N PRO A 94 -4.39 -10.08 4.01
CA PRO A 94 -4.09 -9.52 5.32
C PRO A 94 -2.74 -8.83 5.34
N LEU A 95 -2.65 -7.74 6.10
CA LEU A 95 -1.42 -7.05 6.43
C LEU A 95 -1.31 -6.89 7.94
N ALA A 96 -0.19 -7.33 8.52
CA ALA A 96 0.07 -7.15 9.94
C ALA A 96 0.13 -5.66 10.29
N GLY A 97 -0.65 -5.26 11.31
CA GLY A 97 -0.69 -3.91 11.83
C GLY A 97 -2.08 -3.27 11.82
N ARG A 98 -2.16 -2.05 12.35
CA ARG A 98 -3.39 -1.26 12.43
C ARG A 98 -3.35 -0.13 11.42
N ALA A 99 -4.34 -0.04 10.53
CA ALA A 99 -4.46 1.10 9.64
C ALA A 99 -4.57 2.42 10.43
N ARG A 100 -3.89 3.46 9.96
CA ARG A 100 -4.00 4.83 10.45
C ARG A 100 -4.90 5.65 9.53
N GLY A 101 -5.44 6.75 10.04
CA GLY A 101 -6.30 7.65 9.25
C GLY A 101 -5.61 8.26 8.02
N ASP A 102 -4.27 8.27 7.98
CA ASP A 102 -3.49 8.72 6.83
C ASP A 102 -3.25 7.64 5.76
N GLY A 103 -3.79 6.44 5.97
CA GLY A 103 -3.64 5.28 5.08
C GLY A 103 -2.38 4.45 5.34
N THR A 104 -1.46 4.91 6.18
CA THR A 104 -0.32 4.09 6.64
C THR A 104 -0.78 3.02 7.62
N ILE A 105 0.13 2.11 8.02
CA ILE A 105 -0.16 1.06 9.00
C ILE A 105 0.80 1.25 10.21
N ALA A 106 0.31 1.13 11.44
CA ALA A 106 1.15 1.12 12.63
C ALA A 106 1.76 -0.29 12.83
N PRO A 107 2.90 -0.43 13.54
CA PRO A 107 3.43 -1.74 13.92
C PRO A 107 2.36 -2.66 14.52
N ALA A 108 2.46 -3.95 14.22
CA ALA A 108 1.50 -4.95 14.64
C ALA A 108 1.72 -5.38 16.08
N GLU A 109 0.66 -5.34 16.88
CA GLU A 109 0.52 -6.21 18.04
C GLU A 109 0.12 -7.62 17.57
N PRO A 110 0.46 -8.70 18.31
CA PRO A 110 0.07 -10.05 17.95
C PRO A 110 -1.44 -10.16 17.71
N GLY A 111 -1.84 -10.59 16.50
CA GLY A 111 -3.24 -10.79 16.12
C GLY A 111 -3.94 -9.55 15.55
N VAL A 112 -3.27 -8.40 15.48
CA VAL A 112 -3.81 -7.18 14.86
C VAL A 112 -3.37 -7.11 13.40
N PHE A 113 -4.35 -7.01 12.50
CA PHE A 113 -4.13 -6.92 11.07
C PHE A 113 -5.19 -6.06 10.39
N GLU A 114 -4.89 -5.66 9.16
CA GLU A 114 -5.78 -4.98 8.22
C GLU A 114 -6.06 -5.89 7.02
N LEU A 115 -7.29 -5.89 6.50
CA LEU A 115 -7.58 -6.48 5.19
C LEU A 115 -7.42 -5.41 4.12
N THR A 116 -6.46 -5.59 3.22
CA THR A 116 -6.21 -4.63 2.14
C THR A 116 -6.65 -5.20 0.80
N CYS A 117 -7.18 -4.36 -0.09
CA CYS A 117 -7.56 -4.75 -1.45
C CYS A 117 -6.47 -4.36 -2.45
N THR A 118 -6.26 -5.15 -3.50
CA THR A 118 -5.26 -4.90 -4.55
C THR A 118 -5.49 -3.59 -5.30
N GLY A 119 -6.73 -3.10 -5.37
CA GLY A 119 -7.07 -1.80 -5.95
C GLY A 119 -6.69 -0.58 -5.07
N GLY A 120 -6.51 -0.78 -3.77
CA GLY A 120 -6.16 0.26 -2.80
C GLY A 120 -4.68 0.62 -2.81
N ALA A 121 -4.32 1.76 -2.21
CA ALA A 121 -2.93 2.24 -2.19
C ALA A 121 -1.97 1.28 -1.45
N GLN A 122 -2.41 0.76 -0.30
CA GLN A 122 -1.69 -0.25 0.48
C GLN A 122 -1.43 -1.52 -0.34
N GLY A 123 -2.49 -2.09 -0.94
CA GLY A 123 -2.40 -3.25 -1.81
C GLY A 123 -1.45 -3.04 -2.98
N LYS A 124 -1.58 -1.91 -3.68
CA LYS A 124 -0.66 -1.52 -4.78
C LYS A 124 0.79 -1.46 -4.32
N CYS A 125 1.08 -0.85 -3.17
CA CYS A 125 2.44 -0.71 -2.68
C CYS A 125 3.11 -2.04 -2.35
N VAL A 126 2.38 -3.00 -1.79
CA VAL A 126 2.90 -4.36 -1.61
C VAL A 126 3.18 -5.00 -2.97
N ARG A 127 2.24 -4.90 -3.92
CA ARG A 127 2.41 -5.48 -5.26
C ARG A 127 3.50 -4.79 -6.09
N PHE A 128 3.86 -3.55 -5.76
CA PHE A 128 5.04 -2.87 -6.28
C PHE A 128 6.35 -3.35 -5.62
N GLY A 129 6.31 -4.25 -4.64
CA GLY A 129 7.49 -4.82 -4.00
C GLY A 129 7.93 -4.12 -2.71
N TYR A 130 7.17 -3.12 -2.22
CA TYR A 130 7.43 -2.44 -0.96
C TYR A 130 6.82 -3.22 0.19
N HIS A 131 7.47 -4.32 0.59
CA HIS A 131 6.95 -5.23 1.61
C HIS A 131 7.33 -4.72 3.02
N PRO A 132 6.39 -4.24 3.86
CA PRO A 132 6.71 -3.66 5.18
C PRO A 132 7.33 -4.64 6.19
N TRP A 133 7.28 -5.94 5.91
CA TRP A 133 7.91 -7.01 6.72
C TRP A 133 9.30 -7.43 6.23
N LYS A 134 9.75 -6.99 5.05
CA LYS A 134 11.01 -7.45 4.44
C LYS A 134 12.12 -6.44 4.66
N MET A 135 13.03 -6.74 5.59
CA MET A 135 14.25 -5.94 5.78
C MET A 135 15.19 -6.07 4.57
N ARG A 136 15.86 -4.97 4.23
CA ARG A 136 16.88 -4.90 3.16
C ARG A 136 18.12 -4.23 3.72
N GLU A 137 19.28 -4.87 3.54
CA GLU A 137 20.55 -4.31 4.00
C GLU A 137 20.87 -3.01 3.24
N GLY A 138 21.32 -1.98 3.97
CA GLY A 138 21.66 -0.67 3.39
C GLY A 138 20.48 0.17 2.88
N ALA A 139 19.23 -0.29 3.02
CA ALA A 139 18.04 0.44 2.62
C ALA A 139 17.37 1.18 3.81
N PRO A 140 16.51 2.18 3.56
CA PRO A 140 15.60 2.67 4.59
C PRO A 140 14.78 1.52 5.19
N ALA A 141 14.29 1.71 6.42
CA ALA A 141 13.42 0.73 7.06
C ALA A 141 12.28 0.33 6.12
N ALA A 142 11.97 -0.98 6.02
CA ALA A 142 10.95 -1.49 5.11
C ALA A 142 9.60 -0.75 5.24
N ARG A 143 9.27 -0.40 6.48
CA ARG A 143 8.14 0.44 6.88
C ARG A 143 8.17 1.83 6.23
N ALA A 144 9.32 2.49 6.23
CA ALA A 144 9.51 3.83 5.69
C ALA A 144 9.24 3.85 4.17
N LEU A 145 9.76 2.87 3.44
CA LEU A 145 9.50 2.73 1.99
C LEU A 145 8.02 2.46 1.71
N TYR A 146 7.40 1.57 2.48
CA TYR A 146 5.97 1.29 2.34
C TYR A 146 5.09 2.52 2.62
N ASP A 147 5.34 3.24 3.71
CA ASP A 147 4.57 4.44 4.07
C ASP A 147 4.75 5.57 3.06
N ALA A 148 5.98 5.79 2.59
CA ALA A 148 6.25 6.74 1.51
C ALA A 148 5.53 6.32 0.21
N CYS A 149 5.48 5.04 -0.13
CA CYS A 149 4.74 4.55 -1.28
C CYS A 149 3.24 4.81 -1.14
N VAL A 150 2.65 4.52 0.03
CA VAL A 150 1.22 4.74 0.27
C VAL A 150 0.86 6.21 0.06
N ARG A 151 1.65 7.13 0.61
CA ARG A 151 1.45 8.58 0.41
C ARG A 151 1.61 8.99 -1.04
N LEU A 152 2.64 8.47 -1.71
CA LEU A 152 2.93 8.74 -3.12
C LEU A 152 1.77 8.28 -4.03
N VAL A 153 1.28 7.05 -3.87
CA VAL A 153 0.15 6.52 -4.65
C VAL A 153 -1.11 7.37 -4.44
N ARG A 154 -1.34 7.83 -3.20
CA ARG A 154 -2.45 8.72 -2.84
C ARG A 154 -2.26 10.17 -3.30
N ALA A 155 -1.05 10.56 -3.72
CA ALA A 155 -0.64 11.96 -3.86
C ALA A 155 -0.95 12.77 -2.58
N ASP A 156 -0.68 12.17 -1.42
CA ASP A 156 -0.71 12.83 -0.12
C ASP A 156 0.61 13.60 0.07
N TYR A 157 0.73 14.71 -0.65
CA TYR A 157 1.96 15.52 -0.67
C TYR A 157 2.28 16.11 0.70
N SER A 158 1.26 16.53 1.45
CA SER A 158 1.46 17.17 2.76
C SER A 158 1.72 16.17 3.90
N GLY A 159 1.44 14.88 3.68
CA GLY A 159 1.56 13.84 4.69
C GLY A 159 0.47 13.91 5.76
N ASP A 160 -0.64 14.60 5.50
CA ASP A 160 -1.74 14.80 6.44
C ASP A 160 -2.85 13.75 6.28
N GLY A 161 -2.63 12.77 5.40
CA GLY A 161 -3.57 11.70 5.10
C GLY A 161 -4.56 12.03 3.98
N LYS A 162 -4.59 13.26 3.47
CA LYS A 162 -5.51 13.68 2.41
C LYS A 162 -4.87 13.44 1.05
N GLY A 163 -5.27 12.34 0.41
CA GLY A 163 -4.87 12.05 -0.95
C GLY A 163 -5.49 13.03 -1.95
N THR A 164 -4.69 13.49 -2.91
CA THR A 164 -5.13 14.36 -4.01
C THR A 164 -5.15 13.64 -5.36
N THR A 165 -4.96 12.31 -5.37
CA THR A 165 -5.07 11.48 -6.58
C THR A 165 -6.53 11.14 -6.95
N ARG A 166 -6.74 10.47 -8.08
CA ARG A 166 -8.01 9.83 -8.46
C ARG A 166 -7.78 8.48 -9.11
N ASN A 167 -8.82 7.65 -9.15
CA ASN A 167 -8.77 6.35 -9.83
C ASN A 167 -8.45 6.53 -11.33
N GLY A 168 -7.62 5.64 -11.88
CA GLY A 168 -7.16 5.68 -13.27
C GLY A 168 -5.94 6.56 -13.53
N GLN A 169 -5.43 7.30 -12.53
CA GLN A 169 -4.24 8.12 -12.71
C GLN A 169 -2.99 7.25 -12.91
N ARG A 170 -2.32 7.43 -14.04
CA ARG A 170 -1.04 6.77 -14.34
C ARG A 170 0.10 7.47 -13.59
N ILE A 171 1.00 6.66 -13.06
CA ILE A 171 2.20 7.09 -12.34
C ILE A 171 3.36 6.17 -12.72
N ASP A 172 4.57 6.70 -12.67
CA ASP A 172 5.83 5.98 -12.77
C ASP A 172 6.59 6.16 -11.46
N ILE A 173 6.56 5.14 -10.60
CA ILE A 173 7.18 5.12 -9.28
C ILE A 173 8.54 4.44 -9.36
N TYR A 174 9.55 5.01 -8.71
CA TYR A 174 10.90 4.45 -8.67
C TYR A 174 11.66 4.88 -7.42
N ASP A 175 12.74 4.18 -7.13
CA ASP A 175 13.56 4.38 -5.93
C ASP A 175 15.05 4.14 -6.19
N ARG A 176 15.86 4.35 -5.14
CA ARG A 176 17.32 4.13 -5.19
C ARG A 176 17.76 2.76 -4.69
N VAL A 177 16.89 2.03 -4.02
CA VAL A 177 17.19 0.73 -3.40
C VAL A 177 16.81 -0.45 -4.32
N GLY A 178 16.43 -0.13 -5.56
CA GLY A 178 16.15 -1.07 -6.62
C GLY A 178 14.84 -1.82 -6.46
N VAL A 179 13.84 -1.30 -5.72
CA VAL A 179 12.51 -1.94 -5.67
C VAL A 179 11.79 -1.77 -7.00
N GLN A 180 11.69 -0.53 -7.48
CA GLN A 180 11.18 -0.11 -8.77
C GLN A 180 12.23 0.68 -9.54
N SER A 181 12.25 0.54 -10.87
CA SER A 181 13.12 1.28 -11.77
C SER A 181 12.29 2.29 -12.58
N PRO A 182 12.84 3.48 -12.89
CA PRO A 182 12.10 4.49 -13.64
C PRO A 182 11.74 3.98 -15.03
N GLY A 183 10.50 4.21 -15.44
CA GLY A 183 10.06 4.01 -16.81
C GLY A 183 10.62 5.06 -17.78
N ASN A 184 10.24 4.92 -19.04
CA ASN A 184 10.67 5.79 -20.15
C ASN A 184 9.50 6.38 -20.96
N ASP A 185 8.29 6.43 -20.38
CA ASP A 185 7.14 7.07 -21.03
C ASP A 185 7.39 8.58 -21.16
N PRO A 186 7.52 9.13 -22.39
CA PRO A 186 7.80 10.56 -22.58
C PRO A 186 6.66 11.48 -22.14
N ALA A 187 5.46 10.94 -21.90
CA ALA A 187 4.33 11.71 -21.36
C ALA A 187 4.44 11.94 -19.83
N HIS A 188 5.40 11.30 -19.15
CA HIS A 188 5.59 11.42 -17.71
C HIS A 188 6.74 12.36 -17.39
N GLU A 189 6.46 13.39 -16.59
CA GLU A 189 7.47 14.33 -16.06
C GLU A 189 7.72 14.08 -14.58
N PHE A 190 8.86 14.55 -14.05
CA PHE A 190 9.14 14.47 -12.62
C PHE A 190 8.09 15.25 -11.83
N GLU A 191 7.37 14.54 -10.96
CA GLU A 191 6.25 15.10 -10.20
C GLU A 191 6.70 15.51 -8.79
N ALA A 192 7.32 14.59 -8.04
CA ALA A 192 7.70 14.82 -6.65
C ALA A 192 8.67 13.75 -6.13
N GLY A 193 9.34 14.08 -5.02
CA GLY A 193 10.03 13.09 -4.19
C GLY A 193 9.35 12.95 -2.83
N PHE A 194 9.27 11.72 -2.32
CA PHE A 194 8.55 11.36 -1.10
C PHE A 194 9.47 10.80 -0.02
N SER A 195 9.12 11.16 1.21
CA SER A 195 9.58 10.60 2.49
C SER A 195 8.39 9.91 3.18
N PRO A 196 8.61 9.15 4.28
CA PRO A 196 7.51 8.56 5.04
C PRO A 196 6.53 9.59 5.61
N GLU A 197 6.92 10.85 5.70
CA GLU A 197 6.10 11.95 6.20
C GLU A 197 5.43 12.79 5.10
N GLY A 198 5.50 12.36 3.83
CA GLY A 198 4.94 13.09 2.68
C GLY A 198 6.01 13.54 1.69
N ALA A 199 5.62 14.40 0.76
CA ALA A 199 6.53 14.94 -0.25
C ALA A 199 7.59 15.85 0.40
N VAL A 200 8.84 15.72 -0.03
CA VAL A 200 9.93 16.63 0.38
C VAL A 200 9.97 17.89 -0.49
N CYS A 201 9.45 17.79 -1.72
CA CYS A 201 9.20 18.85 -2.68
C CYS A 201 8.19 18.37 -3.74
N VAL A 202 7.52 19.30 -4.43
CA VAL A 202 6.55 18.97 -5.50
C VAL A 202 6.81 19.82 -6.74
N ARG A 203 7.17 19.21 -7.87
CA ARG A 203 7.44 19.88 -9.15
C ARG A 203 6.15 20.27 -9.86
N HIS A 204 5.20 19.36 -9.93
CA HIS A 204 3.85 19.59 -10.43
C HIS A 204 2.87 18.66 -9.73
N VAL A 205 1.57 18.93 -9.83
CA VAL A 205 0.52 18.08 -9.28
C VAL A 205 -0.08 17.22 -10.38
N ARG A 206 -0.33 15.94 -10.11
CA ARG A 206 -0.87 15.01 -11.11
C ARG A 206 -2.38 15.15 -11.40
N VAL A 207 -3.18 15.69 -10.47
CA VAL A 207 -4.62 15.96 -10.65
C VAL A 207 -4.90 17.42 -10.27
N LYS A 208 -4.97 18.29 -11.28
CA LYS A 208 -5.11 19.74 -11.09
C LYS A 208 -6.45 20.16 -10.51
N GLU A 209 -7.47 19.32 -10.66
CA GLU A 209 -8.80 19.53 -10.11
C GLU A 209 -8.85 19.34 -8.59
N ASN A 210 -7.93 18.55 -8.03
CA ASN A 210 -7.93 18.20 -6.62
C ASN A 210 -7.04 19.11 -5.76
N THR A 211 -5.98 19.70 -6.34
CA THR A 211 -5.06 20.59 -5.62
C THR A 211 -4.20 21.42 -6.59
N SER A 212 -3.41 22.36 -6.05
CA SER A 212 -2.44 23.17 -6.79
C SER A 212 -1.17 23.36 -5.97
N LEU A 213 -0.05 23.74 -6.61
CA LEU A 213 1.19 24.04 -5.90
C LEU A 213 0.99 25.14 -4.83
N ALA A 214 0.24 26.19 -5.16
CA ALA A 214 -0.08 27.25 -4.20
C ALA A 214 -0.89 26.74 -3.00
N ALA A 215 -1.85 25.84 -3.22
CA ALA A 215 -2.61 25.22 -2.14
C ALA A 215 -1.72 24.33 -1.25
N LEU A 216 -0.77 23.62 -1.84
CA LEU A 216 0.21 22.82 -1.09
C LEU A 216 1.14 23.69 -0.25
N GLU A 217 1.61 24.83 -0.76
CA GLU A 217 2.44 25.75 0.03
C GLU A 217 1.66 26.40 1.18
N ALA A 218 0.37 26.67 0.97
CA ALA A 218 -0.49 27.27 2.00
C ALA A 218 -0.84 26.27 3.12
N SER A 219 -1.10 25.00 2.77
CA SER A 219 -1.56 23.98 3.71
C SER A 219 -0.45 23.14 4.34
N GLY A 220 0.69 23.00 3.67
CA GLY A 220 1.82 22.18 4.09
C GLY A 220 3.05 23.02 4.45
N PRO A 221 3.33 23.29 5.74
CA PRO A 221 4.50 24.07 6.15
C PRO A 221 5.84 23.52 5.62
N ARG A 222 5.94 22.20 5.43
CA ARG A 222 7.12 21.53 4.85
C ARG A 222 7.32 21.82 3.36
N LEU A 223 6.28 22.21 2.64
CA LEU A 223 6.31 22.45 1.19
C LEU A 223 6.47 23.92 0.82
N LYS A 224 6.36 24.84 1.78
CA LYS A 224 6.54 26.27 1.55
C LYS A 224 7.91 26.57 0.92
N GLY A 225 7.92 27.15 -0.28
CA GLY A 225 9.14 27.43 -1.03
C GLY A 225 9.84 26.19 -1.61
N ARG A 226 9.15 25.04 -1.65
CA ARG A 226 9.66 23.77 -2.19
C ARG A 226 8.78 23.23 -3.31
N THR A 227 8.03 24.10 -3.98
CA THR A 227 7.17 23.72 -5.10
C THR A 227 7.61 24.33 -6.43
N GLY A 228 7.22 23.70 -7.54
CA GLY A 228 7.53 24.17 -8.88
C GLY A 228 8.96 23.84 -9.31
N ALA A 229 9.58 24.74 -10.09
CA ALA A 229 10.85 24.49 -10.77
C ALA A 229 12.01 24.13 -9.82
N ILE A 230 11.98 24.59 -8.56
CA ILE A 230 12.99 24.25 -7.56
C ILE A 230 13.00 22.75 -7.22
N CYS A 231 11.85 22.08 -7.35
CA CYS A 231 11.76 20.64 -7.12
C CYS A 231 12.28 19.88 -8.34
N THR A 232 13.58 19.63 -8.35
CA THR A 232 14.21 18.65 -9.22
C THR A 232 14.35 17.33 -8.48
N GLU A 233 14.59 16.24 -9.22
CA GLU A 233 14.90 14.95 -8.62
C GLU A 233 16.13 15.03 -7.70
N GLU A 234 17.14 15.80 -8.09
CA GLU A 234 18.33 16.08 -7.29
C GLU A 234 18.00 16.85 -6.00
N PHE A 235 17.17 17.89 -6.08
CA PHE A 235 16.71 18.63 -4.91
C PHE A 235 15.95 17.71 -3.95
N ALA A 236 15.06 16.87 -4.48
CA ALA A 236 14.32 15.90 -3.69
C ALA A 236 15.27 14.92 -2.98
N ARG A 237 16.26 14.39 -3.70
CA ARG A 237 17.30 13.50 -3.15
C ARG A 237 18.08 14.16 -2.02
N ALA A 238 18.53 15.40 -2.23
CA ALA A 238 19.27 16.17 -1.22
C ALA A 238 18.43 16.48 0.04
N ASN A 239 17.10 16.49 -0.09
CA ASN A 239 16.16 16.78 0.98
C ASN A 239 15.48 15.52 1.57
N GLY A 240 16.07 14.34 1.35
CA GLY A 240 15.66 13.10 2.04
C GLY A 240 14.55 12.31 1.36
N ALA A 241 14.25 12.55 0.08
CA ALA A 241 13.37 11.67 -0.67
C ALA A 241 13.96 10.25 -0.80
N ILE A 242 13.15 9.26 -0.45
CA ILE A 242 13.46 7.83 -0.62
C ILE A 242 12.69 7.20 -1.78
N LEU A 243 11.59 7.83 -2.19
CA LEU A 243 10.79 7.46 -3.35
C LEU A 243 10.59 8.64 -4.28
N PHE A 244 10.43 8.34 -5.56
CA PHE A 244 10.23 9.33 -6.60
C PHE A 244 9.07 8.91 -7.47
N VAL A 245 8.38 9.91 -8.01
CA VAL A 245 7.29 9.67 -8.94
C VAL A 245 7.36 10.62 -10.11
N ARG A 246 7.03 10.07 -11.29
CA ARG A 246 6.70 10.82 -12.48
C ARG A 246 5.23 10.60 -12.84
N SER A 247 4.61 11.59 -13.45
CA SER A 247 3.24 11.50 -13.94
C SER A 247 3.00 12.52 -15.05
N PRO A 248 1.87 12.42 -15.79
CA PRO A 248 1.47 13.46 -16.72
C PRO A 248 1.25 14.81 -15.99
N PRO A 249 1.76 15.92 -16.53
CA PRO A 249 1.77 17.21 -15.84
C PRO A 249 0.45 17.97 -15.79
#